data_AF-A0A7J4M1Y4-F1
#
_entry.id   AF-A0A7J4M1Y4-F1
#
_cell.length_a   1.000
_cell.length_b   1.000
_cell.length_c   1.000
_cell.angle_alpha   90.00
_cell.angle_beta   90.00
_cell.angle_gamma   90.00
#
_symmetry.space_group_name_H-M   'P 1'
#
loop_
_entity.id
_entity.type
_entity.pdbx_description
1 polymer ?
#
loop_
_entity_poly.entity_id
_entity_poly.type
_entity_poly.pdbx_seq_one_letter_code
_entity_poly.pdbx_strand_id
1 'polypeptide(L)'
;MMVNNGEHKQAGKPRSDKDDSGVQSLNTLIKESNNPQAAQLKKEIDDLRKERSKLITRIKESRRRLGYKEAESTAIERLLTMRKNEDKDGAKRRRIGYLKRMKAKLEFRISTEASSLTQEKDIIRKINEINGELGEALAAARLERKTEFIKKDIEDYRNNIMEINTKLQELDTRLDAMYVGLRKALGIGSWQNKQQQQQQKPRKSQQSRVQEINLEDIAVIKKKDAK
;
A
#
# COMPACT_ATOMS: atom_id res chain seq x y z
N MET A 1 -11.12 29.99 39.30
CA MET A 1 -12.30 29.10 39.33
C MET A 1 -11.84 27.68 39.14
N MET A 2 -11.97 26.87 40.19
CA MET A 2 -11.85 25.42 40.15
C MET A 2 -13.09 24.84 39.46
N VAL A 3 -12.93 23.89 38.53
CA VAL A 3 -13.84 22.74 38.41
C VAL A 3 -13.03 21.52 37.98
N ASN A 4 -13.06 20.52 38.85
CA ASN A 4 -12.56 19.17 38.72
C ASN A 4 -13.53 18.30 37.89
N ASN A 5 -13.01 17.18 37.37
CA ASN A 5 -13.67 15.88 37.06
C ASN A 5 -13.22 15.41 35.66
N GLY A 6 -12.40 14.38 35.48
CA GLY A 6 -12.28 13.17 36.28
C GLY A 6 -13.07 12.05 35.61
N GLU A 7 -12.67 11.60 34.42
CA GLU A 7 -13.13 10.33 33.85
C GLU A 7 -11.93 9.42 33.58
N HIS A 8 -11.57 8.67 34.63
CA HIS A 8 -10.83 7.43 34.49
C HIS A 8 -11.69 6.42 33.73
N LYS A 9 -11.45 6.27 32.43
CA LYS A 9 -11.90 5.09 31.70
C LYS A 9 -11.01 3.91 32.10
N GLN A 10 -11.66 2.98 32.78
CA GLN A 10 -11.12 1.75 33.34
C GLN A 10 -10.19 1.04 32.34
N ALA A 11 -8.97 0.76 32.80
CA ALA A 11 -8.11 -0.23 32.20
C ALA A 11 -8.89 -1.55 32.15
N GLY A 12 -9.24 -2.00 30.94
CA GLY A 12 -9.76 -3.33 30.71
C GLY A 12 -8.78 -4.35 31.28
N LYS A 13 -9.21 -5.06 32.33
CA LYS A 13 -8.49 -6.23 32.85
C LYS A 13 -8.13 -7.15 31.68
N PRO A 14 -6.91 -7.71 31.64
CA PRO A 14 -6.60 -8.73 30.65
C PRO A 14 -7.61 -9.86 30.85
N ARG A 15 -8.33 -10.24 29.79
CA ARG A 15 -9.11 -11.47 29.76
C ARG A 15 -8.15 -12.59 30.12
N SER A 16 -8.34 -13.18 31.30
CA SER A 16 -7.71 -14.44 31.64
C SER A 16 -8.41 -15.51 30.81
N ASP A 17 -7.81 -15.86 29.69
CA ASP A 17 -8.18 -17.04 28.90
C ASP A 17 -7.85 -18.28 29.73
N LYS A 18 -8.75 -18.62 30.66
CA LYS A 18 -8.84 -19.96 31.25
C LYS A 18 -9.77 -20.77 30.35
N ASP A 19 -9.24 -21.20 29.21
CA ASP A 19 -9.85 -22.28 28.44
C ASP A 19 -9.40 -23.61 29.03
N ASP A 20 -10.30 -24.19 29.81
CA ASP A 20 -10.23 -25.47 30.50
C ASP A 20 -10.42 -26.63 29.50
N SER A 21 -9.42 -26.83 28.64
CA SER A 21 -9.23 -28.11 27.97
C SER A 21 -7.92 -28.70 28.49
N GLY A 22 -7.96 -29.93 29.00
CA GLY A 22 -6.80 -30.68 29.51
C GLY A 22 -5.74 -31.02 28.45
N VAL A 23 -5.60 -30.19 27.42
CA VAL A 23 -4.57 -30.25 26.39
C VAL A 23 -3.33 -29.59 26.98
N GLN A 24 -2.40 -30.41 27.48
CA GLN A 24 -1.08 -29.94 27.89
C GLN A 24 -0.47 -29.08 26.77
N SER A 25 0.00 -27.88 27.12
CA SER A 25 0.67 -27.00 26.18
C SER A 25 1.89 -27.70 25.56
N LEU A 26 2.18 -27.47 24.28
CA LEU A 26 3.44 -27.94 23.67
C LEU A 26 4.67 -27.57 24.51
N ASN A 27 4.63 -26.44 25.22
CA ASN A 27 5.71 -26.02 26.11
C ASN A 27 5.86 -26.89 27.38
N THR A 28 4.77 -27.42 27.92
CA THR A 28 4.83 -28.34 29.07
C THR A 28 5.29 -29.73 28.61
N LEU A 29 4.77 -30.21 27.47
CA LEU A 29 5.18 -31.48 26.86
C LEU A 29 6.68 -31.53 26.51
N ILE A 30 7.25 -30.42 26.02
CA ILE A 30 8.69 -30.34 25.73
C ILE A 30 9.52 -30.45 27.02
N LYS A 31 9.09 -29.76 28.09
CA LYS A 31 9.77 -29.81 29.39
C LYS A 31 9.67 -31.19 30.04
N GLU A 32 8.53 -31.88 29.87
CA GLU A 32 8.28 -33.22 30.40
C GLU A 32 9.02 -34.31 29.58
N SER A 33 9.22 -34.11 28.27
CA SER A 33 9.82 -35.11 27.40
C SER A 33 11.34 -35.30 27.55
N ASN A 34 12.07 -34.34 28.15
CA ASN A 34 13.53 -34.30 28.20
C ASN A 34 14.25 -34.60 26.87
N ASN A 35 13.59 -34.43 25.72
CA ASN A 35 14.15 -34.76 24.41
C ASN A 35 15.03 -33.61 23.89
N PRO A 36 16.35 -33.82 23.67
CA PRO A 36 17.25 -32.77 23.20
C PRO A 36 16.88 -32.26 21.80
N GLN A 37 16.35 -33.10 20.93
CA GLN A 37 15.90 -32.71 19.59
C GLN A 37 14.67 -31.78 19.65
N ALA A 38 13.72 -32.07 20.54
CA ALA A 38 12.54 -31.21 20.72
C ALA A 38 12.91 -29.83 21.29
N ALA A 39 13.90 -29.77 22.19
CA ALA A 39 14.42 -28.53 22.72
C ALA A 39 15.15 -27.70 21.65
N GLN A 40 15.92 -28.34 20.76
CA GLN A 40 16.58 -27.67 19.64
C GLN A 40 15.57 -27.13 18.62
N LEU A 41 14.59 -27.95 18.19
CA LEU A 41 13.52 -27.52 17.29
C LEU A 41 12.73 -26.33 17.86
N LYS A 42 12.47 -26.33 19.18
CA LYS A 42 11.82 -25.20 19.84
C LYS A 42 12.63 -23.90 19.71
N LYS A 43 13.94 -23.94 19.96
CA LYS A 43 14.80 -22.76 19.82
C LYS A 43 14.77 -22.22 18.39
N GLU A 44 14.88 -23.10 17.41
CA GLU A 44 14.82 -22.73 15.99
C GLU A 44 13.46 -22.11 15.62
N ILE A 45 12.35 -22.69 16.11
CA ILE A 45 11.01 -22.11 15.95
C ILE A 45 10.93 -20.72 16.57
N ASP A 46 11.43 -20.54 17.79
CA ASP A 46 11.38 -19.24 18.47
C ASP A 46 12.20 -18.17 17.72
N ASP A 47 13.34 -18.55 17.13
CA ASP A 47 14.16 -17.64 16.33
C ASP A 47 13.50 -17.28 15.00
N LEU A 48 12.91 -18.24 14.29
CA LEU A 48 12.11 -17.97 13.08
C LEU A 48 10.88 -17.10 13.41
N ARG A 49 10.24 -17.28 14.56
CA ARG A 49 9.12 -16.42 15.00
C ARG A 49 9.56 -14.99 15.26
N LYS A 50 10.76 -14.78 15.82
CA LYS A 50 11.34 -13.44 15.99
C LYS A 50 11.61 -12.79 14.63
N GLU A 51 12.21 -13.53 13.70
CA GLU A 51 12.47 -13.04 12.34
C GLU A 51 11.18 -12.66 11.62
N ARG A 52 10.18 -13.55 11.63
CA ARG A 52 8.84 -13.30 11.10
C ARG A 52 8.23 -12.03 11.68
N SER A 53 8.34 -11.83 13.00
CA SER A 53 7.79 -10.64 13.68
C SER A 53 8.49 -9.34 13.26
N LYS A 54 9.81 -9.39 13.00
CA LYS A 54 10.56 -8.26 12.44
C LYS A 54 10.08 -7.91 11.03
N LEU A 55 9.90 -8.92 10.17
CA LEU A 55 9.39 -8.72 8.80
C LEU A 55 7.97 -8.15 8.80
N ILE A 56 7.08 -8.63 9.68
CA ILE A 56 5.73 -8.08 9.82
C ILE A 56 5.78 -6.60 10.23
N THR A 57 6.65 -6.24 11.17
CA THR A 57 6.82 -4.84 11.58
C THR A 57 7.29 -3.97 10.40
N ARG A 58 8.25 -4.47 9.62
CA ARG A 58 8.74 -3.79 8.41
C ARG A 58 7.64 -3.62 7.36
N ILE A 59 6.80 -4.63 7.12
CA ILE A 59 5.64 -4.50 6.21
C ILE A 59 4.67 -3.44 6.71
N LYS A 60 4.34 -3.43 8.00
CA LYS A 60 3.42 -2.44 8.58
C LYS A 60 3.96 -1.03 8.37
N GLU A 61 5.25 -0.83 8.58
CA GLU A 61 5.90 0.45 8.33
C GLU A 61 5.88 0.83 6.84
N SER A 62 6.25 -0.07 5.93
CA SER A 62 6.19 0.16 4.48
C SER A 62 4.77 0.50 4.03
N ARG A 63 3.74 -0.20 4.53
CA ARG A 63 2.32 0.10 4.22
C ARG A 63 1.90 1.49 4.71
N ARG A 64 2.33 1.88 5.92
CA ARG A 64 2.06 3.21 6.44
C ARG A 64 2.72 4.29 5.56
N ARG A 65 3.99 4.10 5.20
CA ARG A 65 4.72 5.02 4.31
C ARG A 65 4.10 5.10 2.92
N LEU A 66 3.71 3.96 2.36
CA LEU A 66 2.99 3.85 1.09
C LEU A 66 1.70 4.67 1.13
N GLY A 67 0.87 4.47 2.17
CA GLY A 67 -0.40 5.21 2.31
C GLY A 67 -0.20 6.73 2.37
N TYR A 68 0.84 7.21 3.06
CA TYR A 68 1.18 8.64 3.04
C TYR A 68 1.58 9.12 1.64
N LYS A 69 2.39 8.34 0.91
CA LYS A 69 2.85 8.71 -0.44
C LYS A 69 1.71 8.67 -1.46
N GLU A 70 0.79 7.72 -1.36
CA GLU A 70 -0.41 7.67 -2.20
C GLU A 70 -1.33 8.87 -1.94
N ALA A 71 -1.53 9.26 -0.68
CA ALA A 71 -2.28 10.46 -0.33
C ALA A 71 -1.58 11.74 -0.84
N GLU A 72 -0.26 11.83 -0.70
CA GLU A 72 0.55 12.94 -1.22
C GLU A 72 0.44 13.04 -2.74
N SER A 73 0.58 11.91 -3.46
CA SER A 73 0.41 11.84 -4.92
C SER A 73 -0.96 12.32 -5.34
N THR A 74 -2.01 11.83 -4.69
CA THR A 74 -3.40 12.20 -4.98
C THR A 74 -3.63 13.70 -4.79
N ALA A 75 -3.11 14.27 -3.70
CA ALA A 75 -3.23 15.70 -3.43
C ALA A 75 -2.51 16.54 -4.49
N ILE A 76 -1.28 16.17 -4.87
CA ILE A 76 -0.52 16.89 -5.90
C ILE A 76 -1.17 16.74 -7.28
N GLU A 77 -1.67 15.55 -7.63
CA GLU A 77 -2.38 15.33 -8.90
C GLU A 77 -3.64 16.19 -9.00
N ARG A 78 -4.41 16.35 -7.91
CA ARG A 78 -5.55 17.28 -7.86
C ARG A 78 -5.11 18.72 -8.12
N LEU A 79 -4.05 19.19 -7.44
CA LEU A 79 -3.51 20.54 -7.64
C LEU A 79 -3.01 20.77 -9.07
N LEU A 80 -2.33 19.78 -9.66
CA LEU A 80 -1.88 19.83 -11.04
C LEU A 80 -3.06 19.85 -12.03
N THR A 81 -4.12 19.09 -11.76
CA THR A 81 -5.33 19.07 -12.59
C THR A 81 -6.05 20.41 -12.56
N MET A 82 -6.21 21.01 -11.36
CA MET A 82 -6.76 22.37 -11.22
C MET A 82 -5.95 23.38 -12.05
N ARG A 83 -4.62 23.35 -11.93
CA ARG A 83 -3.73 24.24 -12.70
C ARG A 83 -3.77 24.00 -14.21
N LYS A 84 -3.93 22.75 -14.66
CA LYS A 84 -4.07 22.41 -16.09
C LYS A 84 -5.40 22.91 -16.66
N ASN A 85 -6.48 22.87 -15.87
CA ASN A 85 -7.77 23.39 -16.29
C ASN A 85 -7.78 24.92 -16.45
N GLU A 86 -6.95 25.62 -15.66
CA GLU A 86 -6.69 27.07 -15.79
C GLU A 86 -5.81 27.41 -17.01
N ASP A 87 -4.93 26.50 -17.42
CA ASP A 87 -4.00 26.65 -18.54
C ASP A 87 -4.37 25.67 -19.68
N LYS A 88 -5.54 25.92 -20.30
CA LYS A 88 -6.20 25.02 -21.28
C LYS A 88 -5.29 24.50 -22.40
N ASP A 89 -4.25 25.25 -22.78
CA ASP A 89 -3.35 24.92 -23.88
C ASP A 89 -1.94 24.52 -23.44
N GLY A 90 -1.67 24.39 -22.13
CA GLY A 90 -0.32 24.19 -21.60
C GLY A 90 0.67 25.29 -22.04
N ALA A 91 0.14 26.49 -22.31
CA ALA A 91 0.87 27.59 -22.89
C ALA A 91 1.86 28.17 -21.87
N LYS A 92 1.48 28.25 -20.58
CA LYS A 92 2.36 28.80 -19.53
C LYS A 92 3.65 27.98 -19.38
N ARG A 93 3.58 26.67 -19.57
CA ARG A 93 4.74 25.77 -19.49
C ARG A 93 5.75 25.96 -20.62
N ARG A 94 5.27 25.99 -21.87
CA ARG A 94 6.12 26.19 -23.06
C ARG A 94 6.75 27.58 -23.07
N ARG A 95 6.17 28.53 -22.35
CA ARG A 95 6.62 29.92 -22.29
C ARG A 95 7.75 30.18 -21.29
N ILE A 96 8.16 29.23 -20.43
CA ILE A 96 9.23 29.47 -19.43
C ILE A 96 10.52 30.02 -20.07
N GLY A 97 10.98 29.41 -21.17
CA GLY A 97 12.17 29.87 -21.88
C GLY A 97 12.00 31.26 -22.51
N TYR A 98 10.80 31.54 -23.03
CA TYR A 98 10.46 32.86 -23.58
C TYR A 98 10.42 33.92 -22.48
N LEU A 99 9.76 33.65 -21.35
CA LEU A 99 9.65 34.58 -20.21
C LEU A 99 11.03 34.90 -19.61
N LYS A 100 11.92 33.89 -19.50
CA LYS A 100 13.32 34.12 -19.08
C LYS A 100 14.07 35.06 -20.00
N ARG A 101 13.97 34.86 -21.33
CA ARG A 101 14.60 35.75 -22.32
C ARG A 101 14.00 37.15 -22.29
N MET A 102 12.68 37.25 -22.14
CA MET A 102 11.97 38.53 -22.06
C MET A 102 12.38 39.31 -20.82
N LYS A 103 12.47 38.65 -19.66
CA LYS A 103 12.99 39.22 -18.42
C LYS A 103 14.42 39.74 -18.60
N ALA A 104 15.34 38.91 -19.09
CA ALA A 104 16.73 39.30 -19.30
C ALA A 104 16.85 40.50 -20.24
N LYS A 105 16.03 40.56 -21.30
CA LYS A 105 15.97 41.71 -22.20
C LYS A 105 15.51 42.98 -21.47
N LEU A 106 14.48 42.90 -20.64
CA LEU A 106 14.00 44.06 -19.88
C LEU A 106 15.01 44.52 -18.82
N GLU A 107 15.68 43.60 -18.14
CA GLU A 107 16.76 43.90 -17.19
C GLU A 107 17.92 44.61 -17.90
N PHE A 108 18.30 44.11 -19.08
CA PHE A 108 19.31 44.77 -19.92
C PHE A 108 18.89 46.20 -20.29
N ARG A 109 17.63 46.40 -20.69
CA ARG A 109 17.10 47.74 -21.04
C ARG A 109 17.09 48.69 -19.84
N ILE A 110 16.81 48.22 -18.64
CA ILE A 110 16.97 49.04 -17.42
C ILE A 110 18.43 49.46 -17.27
N SER A 111 19.36 48.51 -17.40
CA SER A 111 20.79 48.79 -17.17
C SER A 111 21.46 49.67 -18.24
N THR A 112 20.88 49.78 -19.44
CA THR A 112 21.55 50.41 -20.60
C THR A 112 20.74 51.48 -21.33
N GLU A 113 19.41 51.37 -21.38
CA GLU A 113 18.55 52.18 -22.25
C GLU A 113 17.56 53.08 -21.50
N ALA A 114 17.30 52.82 -20.21
CA ALA A 114 16.35 53.60 -19.43
C ALA A 114 16.92 55.00 -19.14
N SER A 115 16.40 55.99 -19.86
CA SER A 115 16.86 57.39 -19.79
C SER A 115 16.03 58.25 -18.83
N SER A 116 14.89 57.73 -18.34
CA SER A 116 14.03 58.42 -17.38
C SER A 116 13.48 57.48 -16.31
N LEU A 117 13.17 58.05 -15.13
CA LEU A 117 12.57 57.33 -14.01
C LEU A 117 11.20 56.73 -14.36
N THR A 118 10.43 57.38 -15.25
CA THR A 118 9.13 56.86 -15.70
C THR A 118 9.30 55.61 -16.56
N GLN A 119 10.25 55.62 -17.49
CA GLN A 119 10.60 54.45 -18.30
C GLN A 119 11.10 53.30 -17.44
N GLU A 120 11.96 53.59 -16.46
CA GLU A 120 12.49 52.60 -15.53
C GLU A 120 11.36 51.93 -14.73
N LYS A 121 10.45 52.73 -14.15
CA LYS A 121 9.28 52.21 -13.40
C LYS A 121 8.39 51.32 -14.25
N ASP A 122 8.15 51.67 -15.50
CA ASP A 122 7.31 50.86 -16.39
C ASP A 122 7.99 49.55 -16.79
N ILE A 123 9.31 49.55 -16.99
CA ILE A 123 10.06 48.32 -17.24
C ILE A 123 10.06 47.44 -15.98
N ILE A 124 10.23 48.01 -14.79
CA ILE A 124 10.15 47.28 -13.51
C ILE A 124 8.77 46.64 -13.33
N ARG A 125 7.68 47.34 -13.64
CA ARG A 125 6.31 46.77 -13.60
C ARG A 125 6.21 45.54 -14.49
N LYS A 126 6.67 45.64 -15.74
CA LYS A 126 6.68 44.50 -16.68
C LYS A 126 7.56 43.34 -16.20
N ILE A 127 8.72 43.63 -15.60
CA ILE A 127 9.56 42.60 -14.97
C ILE A 127 8.81 41.88 -13.84
N ASN A 128 8.06 42.61 -13.02
CA ASN A 128 7.28 42.03 -11.93
C ASN A 128 6.14 41.14 -12.44
N GLU A 129 5.43 41.56 -13.49
CA GLU A 129 4.43 40.74 -14.18
C GLU A 129 5.06 39.43 -14.70
N ILE A 130 6.19 39.54 -15.41
CA ILE A 130 6.92 38.37 -15.93
C ILE A 130 7.40 37.47 -14.79
N ASN A 131 7.88 38.04 -13.67
CA ASN A 131 8.30 37.26 -12.51
C ASN A 131 7.13 36.47 -11.92
N GLY A 132 5.92 37.05 -11.88
CA GLY A 132 4.70 36.35 -11.45
C GLY A 132 4.41 35.14 -12.34
N GLU A 133 4.32 35.36 -13.67
CA GLU A 133 4.08 34.28 -14.63
C GLU A 133 5.15 33.17 -14.58
N LEU A 134 6.42 33.56 -14.45
CA LEU A 134 7.56 32.64 -14.39
C LEU A 134 7.54 31.86 -13.08
N GLY A 135 7.14 32.48 -11.97
CA GLY A 135 6.94 31.84 -10.67
C GLY A 135 5.87 30.75 -10.71
N GLU A 136 4.71 31.05 -11.29
CA GLU A 136 3.62 30.08 -11.47
C GLU A 136 4.06 28.88 -12.32
N ALA A 137 4.69 29.15 -13.47
CA ALA A 137 5.13 28.11 -14.40
C ALA A 137 6.22 27.20 -13.78
N LEU A 138 7.15 27.78 -13.02
CA LEU A 138 8.16 27.01 -12.28
C LEU A 138 7.54 26.19 -11.13
N ALA A 139 6.56 26.73 -10.42
CA ALA A 139 5.87 26.00 -9.36
C ALA A 139 5.17 24.75 -9.92
N ALA A 140 4.47 24.88 -11.04
CA ALA A 140 3.86 23.74 -11.73
C ALA A 140 4.92 22.72 -12.20
N ALA A 141 6.04 23.19 -12.77
CA ALA A 141 7.13 22.32 -13.19
C ALA A 141 7.76 21.54 -12.01
N ARG A 142 7.93 22.19 -10.86
CA ARG A 142 8.43 21.54 -9.64
C ARG A 142 7.46 20.50 -9.11
N LEU A 143 6.16 20.80 -9.10
CA LEU A 143 5.14 19.86 -8.66
C LEU A 143 5.11 18.60 -9.53
N GLU A 144 5.21 18.74 -10.85
CA GLU A 144 5.25 17.57 -11.73
C GLU A 144 6.47 16.69 -11.51
N ARG A 145 7.67 17.27 -11.39
CA ARG A 145 8.87 16.51 -11.01
C ARG A 145 8.70 15.82 -9.66
N LYS A 146 8.09 16.51 -8.69
CA LYS A 146 7.80 15.92 -7.37
C LYS A 146 6.87 14.71 -7.50
N THR A 147 5.86 14.77 -8.37
CA THR A 147 4.97 13.64 -8.64
C THR A 147 5.73 12.44 -9.21
N GLU A 148 6.68 12.65 -10.13
CA GLU A 148 7.52 11.57 -10.67
C GLU A 148 8.32 10.86 -9.56
N PHE A 149 8.95 11.63 -8.66
CA PHE A 149 9.67 11.06 -7.52
C PHE A 149 8.74 10.30 -6.56
N ILE A 150 7.55 10.83 -6.28
CA ILE A 150 6.57 10.16 -5.43
C ILE A 150 6.07 8.86 -6.07
N LYS A 151 5.86 8.84 -7.39
CA LYS A 151 5.46 7.62 -8.12
C LYS A 151 6.52 6.54 -7.99
N LYS A 152 7.79 6.91 -8.13
CA LYS A 152 8.91 6.01 -7.89
C LYS A 152 8.93 5.50 -6.45
N ASP A 153 8.79 6.38 -5.46
CA ASP A 153 8.71 5.97 -4.05
C ASP A 153 7.58 4.96 -3.81
N ILE A 154 6.39 5.19 -4.39
CA ILE A 154 5.23 4.30 -4.29
C ILE A 154 5.55 2.92 -4.87
N GLU A 155 6.15 2.88 -6.05
CA GLU A 155 6.56 1.63 -6.71
C GLU A 155 7.60 0.87 -5.87
N ASP A 156 8.62 1.56 -5.37
CA ASP A 156 9.65 0.98 -4.50
C ASP A 156 9.03 0.39 -3.20
N TYR A 157 8.07 1.09 -2.58
CA TYR A 157 7.36 0.56 -1.42
C TYR A 157 6.51 -0.67 -1.75
N ARG A 158 5.83 -0.69 -2.90
CA ARG A 158 5.03 -1.84 -3.34
C ARG A 158 5.91 -3.07 -3.59
N ASN A 159 7.03 -2.88 -4.29
CA ASN A 159 8.00 -3.95 -4.56
C ASN A 159 8.59 -4.51 -3.26
N ASN A 160 9.01 -3.64 -2.34
CA ASN A 160 9.53 -4.05 -1.03
C ASN A 160 8.47 -4.81 -0.20
N ILE A 161 7.19 -4.38 -0.24
CA ILE A 161 6.10 -5.13 0.42
C ILE A 161 5.95 -6.53 -0.20
N MET A 162 5.98 -6.64 -1.54
CA MET A 162 5.90 -7.93 -2.23
C MET A 162 7.06 -8.85 -1.83
N GLU A 163 8.30 -8.37 -1.89
CA GLU A 163 9.49 -9.13 -1.51
C GLU A 163 9.41 -9.65 -0.07
N ILE A 164 8.97 -8.82 0.88
CA ILE A 164 8.84 -9.24 2.28
C ILE A 164 7.69 -10.25 2.44
N ASN A 165 6.58 -10.12 1.69
CA ASN A 165 5.50 -11.11 1.73
C ASN A 165 5.97 -12.48 1.26
N THR A 166 6.77 -12.55 0.18
CA THR A 166 7.36 -13.81 -0.30
C THR A 166 8.24 -14.44 0.79
N LYS A 167 9.11 -13.66 1.43
CA LYS A 167 9.93 -14.13 2.56
C LYS A 167 9.09 -14.60 3.75
N LEU A 168 7.98 -13.93 4.03
CA LEU A 168 7.06 -14.37 5.08
C LEU A 168 6.40 -15.72 4.76
N GLN A 169 6.02 -15.95 3.50
CA GLN A 169 5.47 -17.24 3.07
C GLN A 169 6.51 -18.37 3.21
N GLU A 170 7.75 -18.12 2.83
CA GLU A 170 8.86 -19.07 3.04
C GLU A 170 9.10 -19.36 4.53
N LEU A 171 9.05 -18.33 5.39
CA LEU A 171 9.16 -18.53 6.84
C LEU A 171 7.97 -19.28 7.43
N ASP A 172 6.75 -19.01 6.96
CA ASP A 172 5.53 -19.66 7.44
C ASP A 172 5.52 -21.15 7.07
N THR A 173 5.88 -21.48 5.83
CA THR A 173 6.04 -22.88 5.39
C THR A 173 7.13 -23.62 6.18
N ARG A 174 8.25 -22.95 6.47
CA ARG A 174 9.33 -23.53 7.30
C ARG A 174 8.89 -23.73 8.75
N LEU A 175 8.17 -22.76 9.33
CA LEU A 175 7.61 -22.87 10.68
C LEU A 175 6.64 -24.04 10.78
N ASP A 176 5.74 -24.20 9.83
CA ASP A 176 4.78 -25.31 9.80
C ASP A 176 5.50 -26.67 9.75
N ALA A 177 6.54 -26.79 8.90
CA ALA A 177 7.36 -28.00 8.84
C ALA A 177 8.06 -28.29 10.17
N MET A 178 8.61 -27.27 10.83
CA MET A 178 9.24 -27.41 12.15
C MET A 178 8.24 -27.80 13.24
N TYR A 179 7.02 -27.25 13.24
CA TYR A 179 5.97 -27.64 14.18
C TYR A 179 5.54 -29.10 13.98
N VAL A 180 5.47 -29.57 12.72
CA VAL A 180 5.22 -31.00 12.43
C VAL A 180 6.37 -31.87 12.94
N GLY A 181 7.62 -31.46 12.72
CA GLY A 181 8.80 -32.14 13.26
C GLY A 181 8.80 -32.21 14.79
N LEU A 182 8.45 -31.10 15.45
CA LEU A 182 8.36 -31.01 16.90
C LEU A 182 7.26 -31.93 17.45
N ARG A 183 6.08 -31.94 16.83
CA ARG A 183 4.99 -32.85 17.18
C ARG A 183 5.39 -34.31 17.04
N LYS A 184 6.09 -34.68 15.95
CA LYS A 184 6.66 -36.03 15.77
C LYS A 184 7.68 -36.39 16.84
N ALA A 185 8.61 -35.48 17.15
CA ALA A 185 9.64 -35.70 18.18
C ALA A 185 9.07 -35.88 19.59
N LEU A 186 7.90 -35.30 19.86
CA LEU A 186 7.16 -35.44 21.12
C LEU A 186 6.16 -36.61 21.10
N GLY A 187 6.03 -37.36 19.99
CA GLY A 187 5.05 -38.44 19.85
C GLY A 187 3.60 -37.97 19.73
N ILE A 188 3.37 -36.67 19.58
CA ILE A 188 2.04 -36.05 19.50
C ILE A 188 1.58 -36.10 18.04
N GLY A 189 0.87 -37.16 17.62
CA GLY A 189 0.13 -37.12 16.34
C GLY A 189 0.19 -38.33 15.41
N SER A 190 0.52 -39.54 15.87
CA SER A 190 0.40 -40.72 14.99
C SER A 190 -1.06 -41.24 14.80
N TRP A 191 -2.07 -40.66 15.46
CA TRP A 191 -3.43 -41.22 15.47
C TRP A 191 -4.38 -40.68 14.38
N GLN A 192 -4.13 -39.50 13.79
CA GLN A 192 -5.06 -38.90 12.82
C GLN A 192 -4.89 -39.41 11.36
N ASN A 193 -3.73 -39.95 10.98
CA ASN A 193 -3.51 -40.43 9.61
C ASN A 193 -4.03 -41.87 9.35
N LYS A 194 -4.40 -42.64 10.38
CA LYS A 194 -4.96 -44.00 10.18
C LYS A 194 -6.46 -44.02 9.87
N GLN A 195 -7.20 -42.95 10.14
CA GLN A 195 -8.65 -42.93 10.01
C GLN A 195 -9.17 -42.46 8.63
N GLN A 196 -8.33 -41.79 7.82
CA GLN A 196 -8.72 -41.33 6.48
C GLN A 196 -8.52 -42.36 5.35
N GLN A 197 -7.85 -43.50 5.60
CA GLN A 197 -7.69 -44.55 4.57
C GLN A 197 -8.79 -45.63 4.58
N GLN A 198 -9.75 -45.60 5.52
CA GLN A 198 -10.85 -46.59 5.56
C GLN A 198 -12.20 -46.09 5.03
N GLN A 199 -12.30 -44.87 4.51
CA GLN A 199 -13.54 -44.37 3.89
C GLN A 199 -13.31 -43.86 2.47
N GLN A 200 -12.86 -44.73 1.57
CA GLN A 200 -13.13 -44.59 0.14
C GLN A 200 -13.86 -45.85 -0.35
N LYS A 201 -15.17 -45.90 -0.08
CA LYS A 201 -16.08 -46.72 -0.91
C LYS A 201 -16.39 -45.92 -2.18
N PRO A 202 -16.27 -46.51 -3.38
CA PRO A 202 -16.55 -45.79 -4.62
C PRO A 202 -18.06 -45.55 -4.73
N ARG A 203 -18.48 -44.28 -4.69
CA ARG A 203 -19.85 -43.90 -5.08
C ARG A 203 -19.95 -44.00 -6.60
N LYS A 204 -20.80 -44.91 -7.07
CA LYS A 204 -21.21 -45.03 -8.47
C LYS A 204 -21.68 -43.66 -8.99
N SER A 205 -21.17 -43.29 -10.15
CA SER A 205 -21.57 -42.13 -10.93
C SER A 205 -23.03 -42.23 -11.34
N GLN A 206 -23.83 -41.22 -10.97
CA GLN A 206 -25.18 -41.03 -11.49
C GLN A 206 -25.10 -39.88 -12.50
N GLN A 207 -25.21 -40.23 -13.78
CA GLN A 207 -25.26 -39.30 -14.90
C GLN A 207 -26.49 -38.38 -14.75
N SER A 208 -26.27 -37.09 -14.51
CA SER A 208 -27.30 -36.07 -14.69
C SER A 208 -27.28 -35.60 -16.15
N ARG A 209 -28.39 -35.86 -16.85
CA ARG A 209 -28.65 -35.44 -18.23
C ARG A 209 -28.55 -33.92 -18.37
N VAL A 210 -27.84 -33.48 -19.39
CA VAL A 210 -27.84 -32.11 -19.91
C VAL A 210 -29.27 -31.79 -20.36
N GLN A 211 -29.85 -30.71 -19.85
CA GLN A 211 -31.11 -30.17 -20.36
C GLN A 211 -30.80 -29.40 -21.65
N GLU A 212 -31.41 -29.84 -22.75
CA GLU A 212 -31.38 -29.16 -24.04
C GLU A 212 -32.15 -27.83 -23.93
N ILE A 213 -31.50 -26.74 -24.29
CA ILE A 213 -32.13 -25.42 -24.42
C ILE A 213 -32.86 -25.41 -25.78
N ASN A 214 -34.19 -25.41 -25.76
CA ASN A 214 -35.00 -25.23 -26.97
C ASN A 214 -34.84 -23.81 -27.52
N LEU A 215 -34.51 -23.70 -28.81
CA LEU A 215 -34.19 -22.45 -29.52
C LEU A 215 -35.43 -21.65 -29.97
N GLU A 216 -36.64 -21.98 -29.50
CA GLU A 216 -37.89 -21.37 -29.97
C GLU A 216 -38.33 -20.12 -29.17
N ASP A 217 -37.71 -19.82 -28.03
CA ASP A 217 -38.10 -18.70 -27.15
C ASP A 217 -37.31 -17.39 -27.35
N ILE A 218 -36.49 -17.27 -28.40
CA ILE A 218 -35.82 -16.00 -28.75
C ILE A 218 -36.39 -15.48 -30.07
N ALA A 219 -37.63 -15.03 -30.04
CA ALA A 219 -38.25 -14.29 -31.14
C ALA A 219 -38.52 -12.82 -30.76
N VAL A 220 -37.68 -11.95 -31.32
CA VAL A 220 -38.02 -10.67 -31.99
C VAL A 220 -38.92 -9.67 -31.24
N ILE A 221 -38.33 -8.58 -30.75
CA ILE A 221 -38.99 -7.26 -30.68
C ILE A 221 -38.17 -6.26 -31.51
N LYS A 222 -38.53 -6.11 -32.78
CA LYS A 222 -38.16 -4.97 -33.63
C LYS A 222 -39.38 -4.06 -33.81
N LYS A 223 -39.23 -2.83 -33.33
CA LYS A 223 -39.73 -1.52 -33.84
C LYS A 223 -41.10 -1.44 -34.53
N LYS A 224 -41.99 -0.65 -33.93
CA LYS A 224 -42.78 0.47 -34.51
C LYS A 224 -43.60 1.06 -33.33
N ASP A 225 -43.71 2.38 -33.13
CA ASP A 225 -44.30 3.31 -34.06
C ASP A 225 -43.71 4.73 -33.99
N ALA A 226 -43.69 5.34 -35.18
CA ALA A 226 -43.60 6.76 -35.38
C ALA A 226 -45.01 7.37 -35.29
N LYS A 227 -45.13 8.50 -34.61
CA LYS A 227 -45.99 9.63 -34.96
C LYS A 227 -45.34 10.91 -34.45
#